data_AF-A0A846CVL8-F1
#
_entry.id   AF-A0A846CVL8-F1
#
_cell.length_a   1.000
_cell.length_b   1.000
_cell.length_c   1.000
_cell.angle_alpha   90.00
_cell.angle_beta   90.00
_cell.angle_gamma   90.00
#
_symmetry.space_group_name_H-M   'P 1'
#
loop_
_entity.id
_entity.type
_entity.pdbx_description
1 polymer ?
#
loop_
_entity_poly.entity_id
_entity_poly.type
_entity_poly.pdbx_seq_one_letter_code
_entity_poly.pdbx_strand_id
1 'polypeptide(L)'
;MVGQSCNIGLVSVYYKILKDIQLIMWSKQSKHLNWINFLNIGRKIKTFWDAYYHRLQGEVADNKHLAIDAFQDALTVFTSGEFPQERLMVLNNLGITYLNIPGEEQPENQEQAIAAFEEALTLINPEKLPNEWTIMQYRLGMVYRERIRGEQVENLELANKAFEAALKVSISQDLPEGWV
;
A
#
# COMPACT_ATOMS: atom_id res chain seq x y z
N MET A 1 -8.05 -16.94 -24.66
CA MET A 1 -6.79 -16.16 -24.78
C MET A 1 -7.12 -14.68 -24.88
N VAL A 2 -7.11 -13.95 -23.75
CA VAL A 2 -6.73 -12.52 -23.62
C VAL A 2 -6.51 -12.31 -22.10
N GLY A 3 -5.41 -11.65 -21.71
CA GLY A 3 -5.27 -11.08 -20.35
C GLY A 3 -3.95 -11.27 -19.60
N GLN A 4 -2.84 -11.67 -20.24
CA GLN A 4 -1.53 -11.81 -19.57
C GLN A 4 -0.71 -10.50 -19.43
N SER A 5 -1.24 -9.34 -19.79
CA SER A 5 -0.42 -8.12 -19.94
C SER A 5 -0.33 -7.19 -18.72
N CYS A 6 -1.00 -7.45 -17.60
CA CYS A 6 -0.94 -6.56 -16.42
C CYS A 6 -0.03 -7.07 -15.27
N ASN A 7 0.60 -8.25 -15.42
CA ASN A 7 1.14 -9.02 -14.29
C ASN A 7 2.67 -8.92 -14.09
N ILE A 8 3.38 -8.23 -14.98
CA ILE A 8 4.86 -8.16 -14.95
C ILE A 8 5.35 -7.09 -13.96
N GLY A 9 4.57 -6.02 -13.75
CA GLY A 9 4.94 -4.91 -12.87
C GLY A 9 4.99 -5.31 -11.38
N LEU A 10 4.01 -6.06 -10.89
CA LEU A 10 3.88 -6.39 -9.45
C LEU A 10 4.89 -7.48 -9.01
N VAL A 11 5.11 -8.49 -9.85
CA VAL A 11 6.15 -9.51 -9.62
C VAL A 11 7.55 -8.88 -9.66
N SER A 12 7.79 -7.94 -10.59
CA SER A 12 9.03 -7.18 -10.67
C SER A 12 9.28 -6.35 -9.42
N VAL A 13 8.24 -5.69 -8.88
CA VAL A 13 8.32 -4.91 -7.64
C VAL A 13 8.64 -5.82 -6.44
N TYR A 14 7.99 -6.98 -6.31
CA TYR A 14 8.28 -7.96 -5.25
C TYR A 14 9.73 -8.49 -5.29
N TYR A 15 10.20 -8.88 -6.47
CA TYR A 15 11.58 -9.34 -6.64
C TYR A 15 12.60 -8.22 -6.41
N LYS A 16 12.26 -6.98 -6.76
CA LYS A 16 13.10 -5.79 -6.52
C LYS A 16 13.21 -5.48 -5.03
N ILE A 17 12.10 -5.47 -4.29
CA ILE A 17 12.09 -5.32 -2.83
C ILE A 17 12.94 -6.41 -2.17
N LEU A 18 12.72 -7.69 -2.51
CA LEU A 18 13.50 -8.79 -1.93
C LEU A 18 15.00 -8.69 -2.22
N LYS A 19 15.35 -8.25 -3.42
CA LYS A 19 16.75 -8.08 -3.84
C LYS A 19 17.40 -6.87 -3.19
N ASP A 20 16.68 -5.75 -3.07
CA ASP A 20 17.15 -4.54 -2.40
C ASP A 20 17.31 -4.79 -0.89
N ILE A 21 16.39 -5.53 -0.29
CA ILE A 21 16.49 -6.08 1.06
C ILE A 21 17.75 -6.95 1.22
N GLN A 22 17.99 -7.90 0.31
CA GLN A 22 19.19 -8.74 0.31
C GLN A 22 20.49 -7.93 0.15
N LEU A 23 20.45 -6.85 -0.62
CA LEU A 23 21.60 -5.96 -0.86
C LEU A 23 21.90 -5.07 0.36
N ILE A 24 20.86 -4.56 1.03
CA ILE A 24 20.96 -3.79 2.28
C ILE A 24 21.57 -4.65 3.39
N MET A 25 21.20 -5.93 3.46
CA MET A 25 21.78 -6.91 4.39
C MET A 25 23.29 -7.15 4.18
N TRP A 26 23.75 -7.15 2.92
CA TRP A 26 25.17 -7.32 2.61
C TRP A 26 26.01 -6.07 2.90
N SER A 27 25.40 -4.87 2.89
CA SER A 27 26.10 -3.61 3.11
C SER A 27 26.13 -3.13 4.56
N LYS A 28 25.17 -3.53 5.40
CA LYS A 28 25.11 -3.15 6.83
C LYS A 28 25.51 -4.31 7.75
N GLN A 29 26.81 -4.50 7.96
CA GLN A 29 27.34 -5.22 9.13
C GLN A 29 26.99 -4.44 10.41
N SER A 30 25.81 -4.66 11.02
CA SER A 30 25.62 -4.61 12.49
C SER A 30 24.15 -4.77 12.94
N LYS A 31 24.00 -5.65 13.95
CA LYS A 31 22.86 -5.89 14.88
C LYS A 31 21.96 -7.09 14.56
N HIS A 32 22.48 -8.25 14.96
CA HIS A 32 21.88 -9.58 14.96
C HIS A 32 20.54 -9.75 15.72
N LEU A 33 19.96 -8.71 16.34
CA LEU A 33 18.69 -8.84 17.08
C LEU A 33 17.43 -8.72 16.21
N ASN A 34 17.51 -8.20 14.98
CA ASN A 34 16.33 -8.02 14.12
C ASN A 34 16.31 -8.92 12.88
N TRP A 35 17.33 -9.75 12.69
CA TRP A 35 17.44 -10.62 11.52
C TRP A 35 16.32 -11.68 11.45
N ILE A 36 16.01 -12.30 12.59
CA ILE A 36 14.95 -13.31 12.68
C ILE A 36 13.58 -12.67 12.47
N ASN A 37 13.30 -11.51 13.06
CA ASN A 37 12.05 -10.77 12.87
C ASN A 37 11.86 -10.37 11.40
N PHE A 38 12.92 -9.88 10.79
CA PHE A 38 12.93 -9.48 9.40
C PHE A 38 12.70 -10.66 8.44
N LEU A 39 13.36 -11.80 8.66
CA LEU A 39 13.10 -13.04 7.92
C LEU A 39 11.67 -13.55 8.14
N ASN A 40 11.14 -13.45 9.35
CA ASN A 40 9.77 -13.83 9.67
C ASN A 40 8.76 -12.92 8.95
N ILE A 41 9.03 -11.62 8.82
CA ILE A 41 8.19 -10.68 8.06
C ILE A 41 8.28 -10.95 6.56
N GLY A 42 9.48 -11.16 6.01
CA GLY A 42 9.64 -11.55 4.62
C GLY A 42 8.90 -12.85 4.30
N ARG A 43 8.90 -13.81 5.24
CA ARG A 43 8.09 -15.03 5.15
C ARG A 43 6.59 -14.71 5.20
N LYS A 44 6.12 -13.86 6.11
CA LYS A 44 4.70 -13.48 6.22
C LYS A 44 4.19 -12.74 4.98
N ILE A 45 4.96 -11.79 4.45
CA ILE A 45 4.65 -11.08 3.20
C ILE A 45 4.66 -12.05 2.02
N LYS A 46 5.59 -13.00 1.98
CA LYS A 46 5.58 -14.08 0.98
C LYS A 46 4.33 -14.97 1.13
N THR A 47 3.98 -15.39 2.34
CA THR A 47 2.77 -16.17 2.61
C THR A 47 1.51 -15.40 2.20
N PHE A 48 1.50 -14.07 2.37
CA PHE A 48 0.47 -13.21 1.77
C PHE A 48 0.49 -13.27 0.24
N TRP A 49 1.63 -13.11 -0.42
CA TRP A 49 1.69 -13.18 -1.89
C TRP A 49 1.23 -14.53 -2.41
N ASP A 50 1.63 -15.61 -1.74
CA ASP A 50 1.19 -16.96 -2.03
C ASP A 50 -0.33 -17.08 -1.80
N ALA A 51 -0.85 -16.61 -0.66
CA ALA A 51 -2.29 -16.62 -0.37
C ALA A 51 -3.12 -15.74 -1.32
N TYR A 52 -2.61 -14.56 -1.70
CA TYR A 52 -3.23 -13.64 -2.64
C TYR A 52 -3.17 -14.16 -4.09
N TYR A 53 -2.09 -14.84 -4.47
CA TYR A 53 -1.96 -15.51 -5.76
C TYR A 53 -2.86 -16.77 -5.83
N HIS A 54 -2.90 -17.56 -4.75
CA HIS A 54 -3.77 -18.72 -4.60
C HIS A 54 -5.24 -18.36 -4.33
N ARG A 55 -5.56 -17.10 -3.97
CA ARG A 55 -6.92 -16.52 -3.88
C ARG A 55 -7.70 -16.61 -5.19
N LEU A 56 -7.02 -16.83 -6.32
CA LEU A 56 -7.69 -17.15 -7.59
C LEU A 56 -8.23 -18.60 -7.64
N GLN A 57 -7.90 -19.48 -6.69
CA GLN A 57 -8.24 -20.92 -6.72
C GLN A 57 -8.63 -21.61 -5.38
N GLY A 58 -8.93 -20.91 -4.27
CA GLY A 58 -9.27 -21.57 -2.97
C GLY A 58 -10.23 -20.79 -2.03
N GLU A 59 -10.54 -21.34 -0.84
CA GLU A 59 -11.49 -20.73 0.13
C GLU A 59 -11.01 -19.36 0.66
N VAL A 60 -11.91 -18.38 0.58
CA VAL A 60 -11.56 -16.96 0.34
C VAL A 60 -11.47 -16.12 1.63
N ALA A 61 -12.11 -16.52 2.72
CA ALA A 61 -12.29 -15.66 3.90
C ALA A 61 -11.07 -15.65 4.84
N ASP A 62 -10.59 -16.82 5.27
CA ASP A 62 -9.55 -16.94 6.30
C ASP A 62 -8.18 -16.38 5.87
N ASN A 63 -7.89 -16.45 4.58
CA ASN A 63 -6.62 -16.00 4.00
C ASN A 63 -6.44 -14.47 4.05
N LYS A 64 -7.53 -13.69 4.17
CA LYS A 64 -7.46 -12.22 4.17
C LYS A 64 -7.19 -11.65 5.57
N HIS A 65 -7.71 -12.27 6.62
CA HIS A 65 -7.39 -11.86 7.99
C HIS A 65 -5.93 -12.17 8.34
N LEU A 66 -5.41 -13.32 7.92
CA LEU A 66 -3.98 -13.64 8.03
C LEU A 66 -3.08 -12.62 7.31
N ALA A 67 -3.55 -12.05 6.19
CA ALA A 67 -2.84 -11.01 5.45
C ALA A 67 -2.80 -9.69 6.22
N ILE A 68 -3.92 -9.29 6.85
CA ILE A 68 -3.98 -8.11 7.70
C ILE A 68 -2.99 -8.26 8.86
N ASP A 69 -3.04 -9.38 9.58
CA ASP A 69 -2.14 -9.65 10.70
C ASP A 69 -0.67 -9.59 10.26
N ALA A 70 -0.35 -10.19 9.11
CA ALA A 70 0.99 -10.16 8.54
C ALA A 70 1.49 -8.73 8.26
N PHE A 71 0.65 -7.86 7.71
CA PHE A 71 1.01 -6.47 7.44
C PHE A 71 1.09 -5.64 8.71
N GLN A 72 0.18 -5.83 9.67
CA GLN A 72 0.23 -5.17 10.97
C GLN A 72 1.52 -5.52 11.71
N ASP A 73 1.92 -6.80 11.72
CA ASP A 73 3.19 -7.23 12.27
C ASP A 73 4.38 -6.60 11.53
N ALA A 74 4.32 -6.50 10.19
CA ALA A 74 5.37 -5.86 9.40
C ALA A 74 5.52 -4.37 9.76
N LEU A 75 4.43 -3.67 10.04
CA LEU A 75 4.44 -2.26 10.48
C LEU A 75 5.07 -2.06 11.86
N THR A 76 5.19 -3.10 12.69
CA THR A 76 5.93 -2.99 13.96
C THR A 76 7.45 -2.94 13.78
N VAL A 77 7.95 -3.45 12.65
CA VAL A 77 9.39 -3.47 12.33
C VAL A 77 9.76 -2.37 11.34
N PHE A 78 8.93 -2.14 10.32
CA PHE A 78 9.16 -1.07 9.36
C PHE A 78 8.64 0.25 9.90
N THR A 79 9.44 0.91 10.73
CA THR A 79 9.12 2.22 11.30
C THR A 79 9.43 3.35 10.32
N SER A 80 8.75 4.49 10.49
CA SER A 80 8.96 5.69 9.66
C SER A 80 10.38 6.27 9.72
N GLY A 81 11.16 5.92 10.76
CA GLY A 81 12.53 6.41 10.95
C GLY A 81 13.63 5.55 10.34
N GLU A 82 13.39 4.24 10.17
CA GLU A 82 14.42 3.31 9.68
C GLU A 82 14.13 2.78 8.27
N PHE A 83 12.85 2.60 7.92
CA PHE A 83 12.40 1.96 6.68
C PHE A 83 11.14 2.64 6.09
N PRO A 84 11.18 3.95 5.78
CA PRO A 84 9.99 4.69 5.37
C PRO A 84 9.42 4.21 4.02
N GLN A 85 10.26 3.76 3.09
CA GLN A 85 9.81 3.23 1.80
C GLN A 85 9.10 1.88 1.97
N GLU A 86 9.66 0.96 2.74
CA GLU A 86 9.04 -0.35 3.01
C GLU A 86 7.75 -0.17 3.81
N ARG A 87 7.73 0.73 4.79
CA ARG A 87 6.51 1.09 5.53
C ARG A 87 5.42 1.58 4.60
N LEU A 88 5.74 2.50 3.69
CA LEU A 88 4.80 3.00 2.68
C LEU A 88 4.20 1.86 1.85
N MET A 89 5.02 0.91 1.40
CA MET A 89 4.54 -0.23 0.61
C MET A 89 3.62 -1.14 1.41
N VAL A 90 3.96 -1.40 2.68
CA VAL A 90 3.14 -2.21 3.59
C VAL A 90 1.80 -1.52 3.86
N LEU A 91 1.80 -0.22 4.16
CA LEU A 91 0.57 0.56 4.37
C LEU A 91 -0.35 0.56 3.14
N ASN A 92 0.23 0.76 1.95
CA ASN A 92 -0.53 0.67 0.70
C ASN A 92 -1.18 -0.71 0.51
N ASN A 93 -0.43 -1.80 0.76
CA ASN A 93 -0.96 -3.15 0.59
C ASN A 93 -1.98 -3.52 1.67
N LEU A 94 -1.80 -3.05 2.90
CA LEU A 94 -2.75 -3.21 4.00
C LEU A 94 -4.08 -2.54 3.65
N GLY A 95 -4.06 -1.28 3.19
CA GLY A 95 -5.27 -0.57 2.77
C GLY A 95 -6.01 -1.28 1.63
N ILE A 96 -5.29 -1.75 0.61
CA ILE A 96 -5.87 -2.56 -0.48
C ILE A 96 -6.48 -3.87 0.05
N THR A 97 -5.85 -4.50 1.05
CA THR A 97 -6.32 -5.75 1.62
C THR A 97 -7.65 -5.55 2.33
N TYR A 98 -7.78 -4.49 3.14
CA TYR A 98 -9.03 -4.12 3.79
C TYR A 98 -10.18 -3.92 2.78
N LEU A 99 -9.96 -3.16 1.71
CA LEU A 99 -10.99 -2.90 0.68
C LEU A 99 -11.44 -4.16 -0.07
N ASN A 100 -10.62 -5.21 -0.05
CA ASN A 100 -10.86 -6.46 -0.76
C ASN A 100 -11.58 -7.51 0.11
N ILE A 101 -12.01 -7.17 1.32
CA ILE A 101 -12.81 -8.01 2.22
C ILE A 101 -14.26 -7.55 2.13
N PRO A 102 -15.13 -8.26 1.37
CA PRO A 102 -16.56 -8.01 1.40
C PRO A 102 -17.16 -8.59 2.68
N GLY A 103 -18.27 -8.03 3.15
CA GLY A 103 -19.01 -8.56 4.30
C GLY A 103 -19.47 -7.48 5.26
N GLU A 104 -19.92 -7.90 6.44
CA GLU A 104 -20.47 -7.01 7.47
C GLU A 104 -19.43 -6.00 7.99
N GLU A 105 -18.14 -6.37 7.98
CA GLU A 105 -17.02 -5.50 8.39
C GLU A 105 -16.59 -4.48 7.33
N GLN A 106 -17.27 -4.44 6.17
CA GLN A 106 -16.89 -3.55 5.07
C GLN A 106 -16.80 -2.06 5.48
N PRO A 107 -17.74 -1.49 6.26
CA PRO A 107 -17.63 -0.09 6.71
C PRO A 107 -16.39 0.15 7.56
N GLU A 108 -16.08 -0.74 8.50
CA GLU A 108 -14.88 -0.66 9.34
C GLU A 108 -13.60 -0.83 8.51
N ASN A 109 -13.59 -1.76 7.56
CA ASN A 109 -12.47 -2.00 6.66
C ASN A 109 -12.19 -0.77 5.77
N GLN A 110 -13.22 -0.02 5.35
CA GLN A 110 -13.02 1.25 4.64
C GLN A 110 -12.30 2.29 5.51
N GLU A 111 -12.66 2.42 6.79
CA GLU A 111 -11.96 3.34 7.71
C GLU A 111 -10.50 2.92 7.93
N GLN A 112 -10.24 1.61 8.08
CA GLN A 112 -8.87 1.10 8.21
C GLN A 112 -8.04 1.33 6.94
N ALA A 113 -8.66 1.21 5.76
CA ALA A 113 -8.01 1.54 4.50
C ALA A 113 -7.69 3.02 4.38
N ILE A 114 -8.62 3.91 4.78
CA ILE A 114 -8.40 5.36 4.83
C ILE A 114 -7.21 5.67 5.74
N ALA A 115 -7.21 5.14 6.97
CA ALA A 115 -6.12 5.35 7.93
C ALA A 115 -4.77 4.89 7.38
N ALA A 116 -4.72 3.73 6.73
CA ALA A 116 -3.49 3.22 6.11
C ALA A 116 -2.97 4.13 4.98
N PHE A 117 -3.86 4.64 4.11
CA PHE A 117 -3.45 5.53 3.03
C PHE A 117 -3.09 6.94 3.51
N GLU A 118 -3.77 7.45 4.52
CA GLU A 118 -3.41 8.73 5.16
C GLU A 118 -2.04 8.64 5.84
N GLU A 119 -1.77 7.54 6.54
CA GLU A 119 -0.46 7.31 7.12
C GLU A 119 0.62 7.18 6.03
N ALA A 120 0.34 6.45 4.94
CA ALA A 120 1.24 6.32 3.80
C ALA A 120 1.60 7.69 3.20
N LEU A 121 0.63 8.59 3.06
CA LEU A 121 0.88 9.96 2.60
C LEU A 121 1.87 10.69 3.51
N THR A 122 1.82 10.52 4.83
CA THR A 122 2.80 11.20 5.73
C THR A 122 4.27 10.83 5.45
N LEU A 123 4.51 9.70 4.78
CA LEU A 123 5.85 9.20 4.44
C LEU A 123 6.34 9.69 3.08
N ILE A 124 5.45 10.27 2.26
CA ILE A 124 5.75 10.65 0.89
C ILE A 124 5.99 12.16 0.82
N ASN A 125 7.15 12.56 0.29
CA ASN A 125 7.35 13.94 -0.14
C ASN A 125 6.86 14.07 -1.60
N PRO A 126 5.80 14.85 -1.89
CA PRO A 126 5.21 14.94 -3.23
C PRO A 126 6.15 15.53 -4.29
N GLU A 127 7.18 16.29 -3.91
CA GLU A 127 8.17 16.82 -4.86
C GLU A 127 9.20 15.75 -5.28
N LYS A 128 9.49 14.80 -4.37
CA LYS A 128 10.48 13.74 -4.61
C LYS A 128 9.87 12.46 -5.15
N LEU A 129 8.63 12.17 -4.77
CA LEU A 129 7.88 10.96 -5.08
C LEU A 129 6.45 11.34 -5.53
N PRO A 130 6.33 12.13 -6.61
CA PRO A 130 5.03 12.64 -7.08
C PRO A 130 4.08 11.51 -7.49
N ASN A 131 4.61 10.45 -8.10
CA ASN A 131 3.81 9.31 -8.55
C ASN A 131 3.19 8.55 -7.37
N GLU A 132 3.99 8.25 -6.34
CA GLU A 132 3.54 7.58 -5.13
C GLU A 132 2.49 8.43 -4.39
N TRP A 133 2.70 9.75 -4.31
CA TRP A 133 1.74 10.67 -3.72
C TRP A 133 0.41 10.66 -4.46
N THR A 134 0.44 10.80 -5.80
CA THR A 134 -0.74 10.76 -6.66
C THR A 134 -1.50 9.44 -6.52
N ILE A 135 -0.81 8.30 -6.48
CA ILE A 135 -1.46 7.00 -6.30
C ILE A 135 -2.16 6.93 -4.95
N MET A 136 -1.53 7.39 -3.85
CA MET A 136 -2.17 7.35 -2.53
C MET A 136 -3.40 8.28 -2.47
N GLN A 137 -3.31 9.48 -3.02
CA GLN A 137 -4.44 10.41 -3.12
C GLN A 137 -5.59 9.82 -3.96
N TYR A 138 -5.27 9.20 -5.11
CA TYR A 138 -6.26 8.50 -5.92
C TYR A 138 -6.96 7.38 -5.14
N ARG A 139 -6.20 6.58 -4.38
CA ARG A 139 -6.79 5.51 -3.53
C ARG A 139 -7.73 6.09 -2.49
N LEU A 140 -7.34 7.15 -1.78
CA LEU A 140 -8.23 7.82 -0.83
C LEU A 140 -9.51 8.32 -1.50
N GLY A 141 -9.40 8.97 -2.67
CA GLY A 141 -10.56 9.43 -3.42
C GLY A 141 -11.52 8.29 -3.77
N MET A 142 -10.97 7.14 -4.18
CA MET A 142 -11.77 5.95 -4.47
C MET A 142 -12.47 5.39 -3.23
N VAL A 143 -11.80 5.36 -2.07
CA VAL A 143 -12.44 4.88 -0.84
C VAL A 143 -13.51 5.84 -0.37
N TYR A 144 -13.23 7.15 -0.31
CA TYR A 144 -14.20 8.15 0.08
C TYR A 144 -15.44 8.14 -0.80
N ARG A 145 -15.29 7.94 -2.12
CA ARG A 145 -16.43 7.85 -3.05
C ARG A 145 -17.41 6.72 -2.72
N GLU A 146 -16.89 5.59 -2.26
CA GLU A 146 -17.68 4.38 -1.95
C GLU A 146 -17.92 4.20 -0.44
N ARG A 147 -17.51 5.18 0.38
CA ARG A 147 -17.51 5.08 1.84
C ARG A 147 -18.94 4.99 2.38
N ILE A 148 -19.19 3.97 3.20
CA ILE A 148 -20.51 3.66 3.78
C ILE A 148 -20.81 4.56 4.98
N ARG A 149 -19.78 4.89 5.78
CA ARG A 149 -19.93 5.73 6.98
C ARG A 149 -19.92 7.22 6.63
N GLY A 150 -20.67 8.01 7.40
CA GLY A 150 -20.77 9.46 7.21
C GLY A 150 -21.82 9.86 6.17
N GLU A 151 -22.00 11.17 6.00
CA GLU A 151 -22.95 11.70 5.02
C GLU A 151 -22.38 11.57 3.60
N GLN A 152 -23.22 11.14 2.66
CA GLN A 152 -22.79 10.90 1.28
C GLN A 152 -22.17 12.15 0.63
N VAL A 153 -22.72 13.33 0.92
CA VAL A 153 -22.24 14.61 0.38
C VAL A 153 -20.81 14.90 0.88
N GLU A 154 -20.57 14.76 2.18
CA GLU A 154 -19.25 14.98 2.79
C GLU A 154 -18.22 13.98 2.24
N ASN A 155 -18.61 12.72 2.08
CA ASN A 155 -17.77 11.69 1.50
C ASN A 155 -17.36 12.02 0.05
N LEU A 156 -18.28 12.54 -0.76
CA LEU A 156 -17.98 12.97 -2.13
C LEU A 156 -17.10 14.21 -2.17
N GLU A 157 -17.26 15.15 -1.23
CA GLU A 157 -16.38 16.31 -1.10
C GLU A 157 -14.93 15.88 -0.75
N LEU A 158 -14.78 14.95 0.19
CA LEU A 158 -13.48 14.35 0.53
C LEU A 158 -12.88 13.63 -0.68
N ALA A 159 -13.68 12.87 -1.42
CA ALA A 159 -13.24 12.20 -2.64
C ALA A 159 -12.74 13.19 -3.70
N ASN A 160 -13.51 14.24 -3.98
CA ASN A 160 -13.13 15.29 -4.92
C ASN A 160 -11.83 15.97 -4.51
N LYS A 161 -11.69 16.32 -3.23
CA LYS A 161 -10.46 16.93 -2.70
C LYS A 161 -9.24 16.04 -2.93
N ALA A 162 -9.37 14.73 -2.70
CA ALA A 162 -8.29 13.77 -2.94
C ALA A 162 -7.94 13.64 -4.43
N PHE A 163 -8.95 13.56 -5.32
CA PHE A 163 -8.71 13.51 -6.76
C PHE A 163 -8.11 14.81 -7.32
N GLU A 164 -8.54 15.98 -6.84
CA GLU A 164 -7.96 17.27 -7.20
C GLU A 164 -6.49 17.37 -6.75
N ALA A 165 -6.18 16.90 -5.55
CA ALA A 165 -4.80 16.86 -5.06
C ALA A 165 -3.91 15.96 -5.94
N ALA A 166 -4.41 14.79 -6.34
CA ALA A 166 -3.72 13.88 -7.26
C ALA A 166 -3.50 14.54 -8.64
N LEU A 167 -4.55 15.14 -9.20
CA LEU A 167 -4.50 15.77 -10.51
C LEU A 167 -3.55 16.97 -10.54
N LYS A 168 -3.55 17.81 -9.50
CA LYS A 168 -2.67 18.98 -9.40
C LYS A 168 -1.19 18.58 -9.47
N VAL A 169 -0.81 17.52 -8.76
CA VAL A 169 0.57 17.01 -8.78
C VAL A 169 0.90 16.41 -10.14
N SER A 170 0.02 15.58 -10.72
CA SER A 170 0.23 15.04 -12.07
C SER A 170 0.42 16.12 -13.14
N ILE A 171 -0.42 17.15 -13.16
CA ILE A 171 -0.30 18.28 -14.10
C ILE A 171 1.04 19.02 -13.90
N SER A 172 1.48 19.23 -12.65
CA SER A 172 2.77 19.87 -12.39
C SER A 172 3.99 19.09 -12.88
N GLN A 173 3.87 17.76 -13.01
CA GLN A 173 4.93 16.90 -13.58
C GLN A 173 4.93 16.90 -15.10
N ASP A 174 3.78 17.10 -15.74
CA ASP A 174 3.62 17.07 -17.20
C ASP A 174 3.89 18.43 -17.86
N LEU A 175 3.88 19.53 -17.10
CA LEU A 175 4.19 20.86 -17.60
C LEU A 175 5.72 21.06 -17.71
N PRO A 176 6.25 21.53 -18.86
CA PRO A 176 7.67 21.88 -18.98
C PRO A 176 8.06 22.99 -18.00
N GLU A 177 9.29 22.93 -17.44
CA GLU A 177 9.86 24.04 -16.66
C GLU A 177 9.74 25.36 -17.45
N GLY A 178 8.96 26.33 -16.93
CA GLY A 178 8.81 27.67 -17.52
C GLY A 178 7.38 28.13 -17.83
N TRP A 179 6.34 27.40 -17.42
CA TRP A 179 4.93 27.80 -17.62
C TRP A 179 4.24 28.36 -16.35
N VAL A 180 4.99 28.89 -15.37
CA VAL A 180 4.45 29.57 -14.18
C VAL A 180 4.76 31.06 -14.22
#